data_AF-A0A6G3C6J4-F1
#
_entry.id   AF-A0A6G3C6J4-F1
#
_cell.length_a   1.000
_cell.length_b   1.000
_cell.length_c   1.000
_cell.angle_alpha   90.00
_cell.angle_beta   90.00
_cell.angle_gamma   90.00
#
_symmetry.space_group_name_H-M   'P 1'
#
loop_
_entity.id
_entity.type
_entity.pdbx_description
1 polymer ?
#
loop_
_entity_poly.entity_id
_entity_poly.type
_entity_poly.pdbx_seq_one_letter_code
_entity_poly.pdbx_strand_id
1 'polypeptide(L)' 'MSRAADGPHSHPLTPAELPAGDEWWHGCPDCHLPIQGGAAGLAAHRRTVHTSAGDPRRPITIHLDF' A
#
# COMPACT_ATOMS: atom_id res chain seq x y z
N MET A 1 2.59 -1.36 23.18
CA MET A 1 3.18 -2.43 22.34
C MET A 1 2.07 -3.44 22.06
N SER A 2 1.42 -3.36 20.89
CA SER A 2 0.33 -4.30 20.53
C SER A 2 0.95 -5.53 19.89
N ARG A 3 0.95 -6.66 20.62
CA ARG A 3 1.38 -7.96 20.09
C ARG A 3 0.30 -8.47 19.14
N ALA A 4 0.68 -8.95 17.95
CA ALA A 4 -0.25 -9.63 17.06
C ALA A 4 -0.85 -10.85 17.76
N ALA A 5 -2.14 -11.11 17.54
CA ALA A 5 -2.82 -12.25 18.15
C ALA A 5 -2.14 -13.57 17.74
N ASP A 6 -1.92 -14.46 18.70
CA ASP A 6 -1.37 -15.79 18.46
C ASP A 6 -2.44 -16.66 17.77
N GLY A 7 -2.15 -17.15 16.57
CA GLY A 7 -3.02 -18.01 15.76
C GLY A 7 -2.77 -17.84 14.25
N PRO A 8 -3.23 -18.79 13.40
CA PRO A 8 -3.20 -18.59 11.96
C PRO A 8 -4.00 -17.34 11.65
N HIS A 9 -3.36 -16.33 11.04
CA HIS A 9 -4.08 -15.16 10.57
C HIS A 9 -5.19 -15.64 9.63
N SER A 10 -6.43 -15.23 9.90
CA SER A 10 -7.59 -15.56 9.09
C SER A 10 -7.32 -15.13 7.65
N HIS A 11 -6.89 -16.10 6.86
CA HIS A 11 -6.56 -16.14 5.44
C HIS A 11 -5.97 -14.87 4.79
N PRO A 12 -4.76 -14.95 4.19
CA PRO A 12 -4.38 -13.97 3.17
C PRO A 12 -5.40 -14.07 2.03
N LEU A 13 -5.90 -12.93 1.54
CA LEU A 13 -6.88 -12.83 0.46
C LEU A 13 -6.67 -13.94 -0.57
N THR A 14 -7.66 -14.81 -0.76
CA THR A 14 -7.59 -15.84 -1.79
C THR A 14 -7.58 -15.16 -3.17
N PRO A 15 -6.97 -15.74 -4.21
CA PRO A 15 -6.90 -15.09 -5.53
C PRO A 15 -8.26 -14.69 -6.12
N ALA A 16 -9.35 -15.35 -5.70
CA ALA A 16 -10.72 -15.02 -6.09
C ALA A 16 -11.29 -13.78 -5.37
N GLU A 17 -10.69 -13.37 -4.25
CA GLU A 17 -11.02 -12.15 -3.51
C GLU A 17 -10.14 -10.96 -3.95
N LEU A 18 -9.20 -11.19 -4.87
CA LEU A 18 -8.42 -10.12 -5.48
C LEU A 18 -9.27 -9.43 -6.55
N PRO A 19 -9.19 -8.09 -6.66
CA PRO A 19 -9.81 -7.36 -7.75
C PRO A 19 -9.33 -7.92 -9.10
N ALA A 20 -10.24 -7.94 -10.07
CA ALA A 20 -9.94 -8.49 -11.39
C ALA A 20 -8.74 -7.75 -12.01
N GLY A 21 -7.92 -8.43 -12.81
CA GLY A 21 -6.66 -7.88 -13.32
C GLY A 21 -6.82 -6.60 -14.14
N ASP A 22 -8.01 -6.31 -14.63
CA ASP A 22 -8.44 -5.09 -15.33
C ASP A 22 -8.95 -3.98 -14.39
N GLU A 23 -9.36 -4.30 -13.16
CA GLU A 23 -9.50 -3.33 -12.05
C GLU A 23 -8.15 -2.85 -11.51
N TRP A 24 -7.04 -3.43 -11.98
CA TRP A 24 -5.70 -2.87 -11.84
C TRP A 24 -5.63 -1.67 -12.79
N TRP A 25 -6.30 -0.62 -12.36
CA TRP A 25 -6.47 0.61 -13.10
C TRP A 25 -5.12 1.10 -13.60
N HIS A 26 -5.10 1.60 -14.84
CA HIS A 26 -3.96 2.30 -15.42
C HIS A 26 -3.40 3.25 -14.37
N GLY A 27 -2.11 3.09 -14.05
CA GLY A 27 -1.47 3.66 -12.88
C GLY A 27 -1.63 5.17 -12.69
N CYS A 28 -0.97 5.73 -11.68
CA CYS A 28 -1.00 7.17 -11.52
C CYS A 28 -0.48 7.87 -12.79
N PRO A 29 -1.24 8.79 -13.42
CA PRO A 29 -0.84 9.45 -14.66
C PRO A 29 0.39 10.35 -14.50
N ASP A 30 0.76 10.67 -13.26
CA ASP A 30 1.96 11.46 -12.96
C ASP A 30 3.18 10.56 -12.67
N CYS A 31 2.97 9.38 -12.10
CA CYS A 31 4.07 8.46 -11.76
C CYS A 31 4.32 7.38 -12.81
N HIS A 32 3.34 7.11 -13.69
CA HIS A 32 3.36 6.03 -14.67
C HIS A 32 3.65 4.64 -14.07
N LEU A 33 3.35 4.46 -12.78
CA LEU A 33 3.55 3.22 -12.03
C LEU A 33 2.20 2.55 -11.74
N PRO A 34 2.12 1.21 -11.82
CA PRO A 34 0.91 0.48 -11.48
C PRO A 34 0.55 0.70 -10.00
N ILE A 35 -0.71 1.03 -9.73
CA ILE A 35 -1.24 1.24 -8.39
C ILE A 35 -2.26 0.14 -8.09
N GLN A 36 -2.07 -0.57 -6.99
CA GLN A 36 -2.97 -1.62 -6.53
C GLN A 36 -4.21 -1.02 -5.86
N GLY A 37 -5.36 -1.71 -5.95
CA GLY A 37 -6.59 -1.30 -5.25
C GLY A 37 -7.46 -0.28 -6.01
N GLY A 38 -7.34 -0.22 -7.34
CA GLY A 38 -8.21 0.56 -8.21
C GLY A 38 -8.30 2.04 -7.84
N ALA A 39 -9.50 2.62 -7.93
CA ALA A 39 -9.72 4.05 -7.65
C ALA A 39 -9.38 4.44 -6.21
N ALA A 40 -9.65 3.57 -5.23
CA ALA A 40 -9.32 3.82 -3.82
C ALA A 40 -7.80 3.86 -3.59
N GLY A 41 -7.08 2.90 -4.20
CA GLY A 41 -5.62 2.88 -4.21
C GLY A 41 -5.03 4.12 -4.87
N LEU A 42 -5.56 4.54 -6.02
CA LEU A 42 -5.12 5.76 -6.70
C LEU A 42 -5.36 7.02 -5.87
N ALA A 43 -6.51 7.12 -5.18
CA ALA A 43 -6.79 8.25 -4.30
C ALA A 43 -5.82 8.30 -3.11
N ALA A 44 -5.52 7.15 -2.49
CA ALA A 44 -4.54 7.05 -1.40
C ALA A 44 -3.12 7.39 -1.88
N HIS A 45 -2.71 6.90 -3.05
CA HIS A 45 -1.45 7.26 -3.70
C HIS A 45 -1.33 8.77 -3.89
N ARG A 46 -2.33 9.41 -4.50
CA ARG A 46 -2.31 10.86 -4.74
C ARG A 46 -2.19 11.66 -3.45
N ARG A 47 -2.89 11.24 -2.39
CA ARG A 47 -2.80 11.87 -1.06
C ARG A 47 -1.43 11.77 -0.40
N THR A 48 -0.69 10.70 -0.68
CA THR A 48 0.55 10.39 0.03
C THR A 48 1.81 10.73 -0.75
N VAL A 49 1.73 10.75 -2.08
CA VAL A 49 2.85 10.98 -3.00
C VAL A 49 2.80 12.38 -3.61
N HIS A 50 1.61 12.86 -4.00
CA HIS A 50 1.47 14.13 -4.72
C HIS A 50 1.07 15.31 -3.84
N THR A 51 0.35 15.08 -2.74
CA THR A 51 0.17 16.12 -1.72
C THR A 51 1.34 16.11 -0.74
N SER A 52 2.30 16.99 -1.00
CA SER A 52 3.31 17.42 -0.04
C SER A 52 2.65 18.29 1.04
N ALA A 53 1.85 17.68 1.92
CA ALA A 53 1.41 18.31 3.16
C ALA A 53 2.41 17.98 4.27
N GLY A 54 3.72 18.08 4.00
CA GLY A 54 4.81 17.65 4.89
C GLY A 54 4.70 16.17 5.23
N ASP A 55 5.58 15.33 4.69
CA ASP A 55 5.52 13.88 4.94
C ASP A 55 5.46 13.59 6.45
N PRO A 56 4.31 13.13 7.00
CA PRO A 56 4.16 12.92 8.44
C PRO A 56 4.88 11.63 8.89
N ARG A 57 5.43 10.87 7.94
CA ARG A 57 6.18 9.65 8.22
C ARG A 57 7.46 9.99 8.97
N ARG A 58 7.64 9.33 10.10
CA ARG A 58 8.87 9.44 10.90
C ARG A 58 9.95 8.58 10.24
N PRO A 59 11.13 9.13 9.92
CA PRO A 59 12.27 8.34 9.48
C PRO A 59 12.58 7.26 10.52
N ILE A 60 12.86 6.04 10.04
CA ILE A 60 13.42 4.97 10.86
C ILE A 60 14.84 4.68 10.37
N THR A 61 15.81 4.81 11.26
CA THR A 61 17.19 4.41 11.00
C THR A 61 17.31 2.91 11.25
N ILE A 62 17.68 2.15 10.23
CA ILE A 62 17.97 0.72 10.36
C ILE A 62 19.48 0.56 10.57
N HIS A 63 19.87 0.02 11.73
CA HIS A 63 21.24 -0.40 11.99
C HIS A 63 21.38 -1.86 11.59
N LEU A 64 22.29 -2.14 10.65
CA LEU A 64 22.64 -3.49 10.24
C LEU A 64 24.00 -3.81 10.86
N ASP A 65 24.03 -4.72 11.84
CA ASP A 65 25.25 -5.34 12.33
C ASP A 65 25.56 -6.56 11.45
N PHE A 66 26.79 -6.65 10.92
CA PHE A 66 27.27 -7.75 10.08
C PHE A 66 27.99 -8.81 10.91
#